data_AF-A0A975QZX1-F1
#
_entry.id   AF-A0A975QZX1-F1
#
_cell.length_a   1.000
_cell.length_b   1.000
_cell.length_c   1.000
_cell.angle_alpha   90.00
_cell.angle_beta   90.00
_cell.angle_gamma   90.00
#
_symmetry.space_group_name_H-M   'P 1'
#
loop_
_entity.id
_entity.type
_entity.pdbx_description
1 polymer ?
#
loop_
_entity_poly.entity_id
_entity_poly.type
_entity_poly.pdbx_seq_one_letter_code
_entity_poly.pdbx_strand_id
1 'polypeptide(L)'
;MTRQWQKVESNGPDLLIDSDDIVATFFILLPEFLRFPENSYFPTYRPLGADVSKWLRSFEDVPPRTDEERSNSKYLNLVGAALLSSSIVFRRHAVSLDEASDLPLLTKMFETFTPMVPLKQETPEKDAEECNFFSSVAEVSVSLDSVTLDIAIGSERESFRIRDKASVTDEIVNKALDTALEAVRSFQLAYYGATREAVTLVVREMLSPVFLVSLRTMNELSENAQVEPKTFLTGNLPSRIGVMNDLGEDEMNKVSKGVTTRSPLTRYLDLYRQGTVALRQGNTRECVVMMSVAAESLINVLLAHLQWEECLTPETSADTWVPSLDTRIKTVLPSKLGGNWDTTKPGAIHDWNKDIASIRHRVVHAGYRPSMEQAQKSIDALNALVTFLGDRVTHSGNLRKYSRTALTMLGSEGLRRRDRYTRAVREIERDRNEVQWDETFSRWYDTQILCIQDQRDARHPDISTSTYYIIFISQDQHYWVASDWGNRKAVKVAVTLAQGALDPVQELRSGALSMQEGATVFPISAQVEDGTVVDAELKGEWQETYHLMPLQGVMRDKSDFVR
;
A
#
# COMPACT_ATOMS: atom_id res chain seq x y z
N MET A 1 -13.28 -9.06 -27.96
CA MET A 1 -14.29 -9.74 -27.12
C MET A 1 -14.90 -8.65 -26.25
N THR A 2 -16.22 -8.65 -26.13
CA THR A 2 -16.98 -7.70 -25.31
C THR A 2 -16.54 -7.79 -23.85
N ARG A 3 -16.57 -6.67 -23.11
CA ARG A 3 -16.28 -6.64 -21.68
C ARG A 3 -17.05 -7.74 -20.95
N GLN A 4 -16.44 -8.34 -19.94
CA GLN A 4 -17.09 -9.33 -19.10
C GLN A 4 -16.64 -9.20 -17.65
N TRP A 5 -17.56 -9.50 -16.74
CA TRP A 5 -17.24 -9.60 -15.33
C TRP A 5 -16.71 -11.00 -15.03
N GLN A 6 -15.56 -11.07 -14.38
CA GLN A 6 -14.98 -12.32 -13.91
C GLN A 6 -14.78 -12.26 -12.40
N LYS A 7 -15.29 -13.27 -11.70
CA LYS A 7 -14.98 -13.45 -10.27
C LYS A 7 -13.56 -14.00 -10.14
N VAL A 8 -12.67 -13.26 -9.48
CA VAL A 8 -11.27 -13.69 -9.28
C VAL A 8 -11.20 -14.90 -8.35
N GLU A 9 -11.87 -14.79 -7.20
CA GLU A 9 -11.93 -15.81 -6.15
C GLU A 9 -13.29 -15.70 -5.44
N SER A 10 -13.69 -16.73 -4.67
CA SER A 10 -14.97 -16.74 -3.94
C SER A 10 -15.21 -15.49 -3.08
N ASN A 11 -14.13 -14.92 -2.52
CA ASN A 11 -14.16 -13.69 -1.73
C ASN A 11 -13.44 -12.51 -2.41
N GLY A 12 -13.00 -12.67 -3.66
CA GLY A 12 -12.31 -11.64 -4.42
C GLY A 12 -13.26 -10.60 -5.02
N PRO A 13 -12.75 -9.46 -5.50
CA PRO A 13 -13.56 -8.50 -6.22
C PRO A 13 -14.08 -9.09 -7.54
N ASP A 14 -15.18 -8.53 -8.04
CA ASP A 14 -15.61 -8.77 -9.42
C ASP A 14 -14.72 -7.94 -10.34
N LEU A 15 -13.97 -8.61 -11.22
CA LEU A 15 -13.04 -7.96 -12.13
C LEU A 15 -13.76 -7.64 -13.43
N LEU A 16 -13.76 -6.37 -13.84
CA LEU A 16 -14.17 -6.00 -15.20
C LEU A 16 -13.00 -6.27 -16.13
N ILE A 17 -13.09 -7.31 -16.96
CA ILE A 17 -12.09 -7.65 -17.95
C ILE A 17 -12.56 -7.16 -19.31
N ASP A 18 -11.66 -6.46 -20.00
CA ASP A 18 -11.83 -6.02 -21.36
C ASP A 18 -10.77 -6.72 -22.20
N SER A 19 -11.18 -7.66 -23.04
CA SER A 19 -10.22 -8.48 -23.79
C SER A 19 -9.40 -7.68 -24.81
N ASP A 20 -9.94 -6.52 -25.17
CA ASP A 20 -9.38 -5.61 -26.14
C ASP A 20 -8.64 -4.45 -25.43
N ASP A 21 -8.48 -4.53 -24.09
CA ASP A 21 -7.57 -3.67 -23.33
C ASP A 21 -6.13 -3.92 -23.76
N ILE A 22 -5.40 -2.83 -23.94
CA ILE A 22 -3.98 -2.86 -24.27
C ILE A 22 -3.21 -2.88 -22.94
N VAL A 23 -2.27 -3.80 -22.86
CA VAL A 23 -1.41 -4.02 -21.71
C VAL A 23 0.02 -3.71 -22.10
N ALA A 24 0.67 -2.87 -21.29
CA ALA A 24 2.11 -2.66 -21.37
C ALA A 24 2.80 -3.65 -20.43
N THR A 25 3.66 -4.51 -20.98
CA THR A 25 4.43 -5.50 -20.20
C THR A 25 5.89 -5.10 -20.15
N PHE A 26 6.40 -4.91 -18.94
CA PHE A 26 7.78 -4.51 -18.65
C PHE A 26 8.58 -5.69 -18.13
N PHE A 27 9.81 -5.85 -18.60
CA PHE A 27 10.76 -6.86 -18.09
C PHE A 27 11.82 -6.16 -17.24
N ILE A 28 11.62 -6.15 -15.93
CA ILE A 28 12.42 -5.39 -14.98
C ILE A 28 13.43 -6.30 -14.31
N LEU A 29 14.72 -6.12 -14.62
CA LEU A 29 15.81 -6.81 -13.92
C LEU A 29 15.91 -6.28 -12.49
N LEU A 30 15.92 -7.19 -11.51
CA LEU A 30 15.95 -6.82 -10.09
C LEU A 30 17.40 -6.69 -9.58
N PRO A 31 17.67 -5.76 -8.64
CA PRO A 31 19.04 -5.56 -8.14
C PRO A 31 19.62 -6.74 -7.38
N GLU A 32 18.76 -7.48 -6.70
CA GLU A 32 19.09 -8.70 -6.01
C GLU A 32 18.16 -9.82 -6.44
N PHE A 33 18.67 -11.04 -6.34
CA PHE A 33 17.89 -12.26 -6.50
C PHE A 33 16.80 -12.37 -5.42
N LEU A 34 15.54 -12.57 -5.83
CA LEU A 34 14.42 -12.82 -4.93
C LEU A 34 14.02 -14.29 -5.00
N ARG A 35 13.86 -14.93 -3.83
CA ARG A 35 13.57 -16.38 -3.70
C ARG A 35 12.15 -16.81 -4.10
N PHE A 36 11.41 -15.98 -4.86
CA PHE A 36 10.08 -16.32 -5.35
C PHE A 36 10.13 -17.57 -6.24
N PRO A 37 9.24 -18.56 -6.03
CA PRO A 37 9.10 -19.70 -6.92
C PRO A 37 8.93 -19.26 -8.38
N GLU A 38 9.46 -20.04 -9.31
CA GLU A 38 9.35 -19.72 -10.73
C GLU A 38 7.88 -19.63 -11.17
N ASN A 39 7.55 -18.61 -11.96
CA ASN A 39 6.19 -18.33 -12.44
C ASN A 39 5.19 -17.98 -11.32
N SER A 40 5.66 -17.49 -10.16
CA SER A 40 4.77 -16.91 -9.15
C SER A 40 4.03 -15.70 -9.74
N TYR A 41 2.71 -15.82 -9.90
CA TYR A 41 1.83 -14.80 -10.47
C TYR A 41 1.09 -14.05 -9.36
N PHE A 42 1.17 -12.72 -9.40
CA PHE A 42 0.47 -11.87 -8.44
C PHE A 42 -0.25 -10.71 -9.12
N PRO A 43 -1.59 -10.74 -9.17
CA PRO A 43 -2.38 -9.64 -9.69
C PRO A 43 -2.58 -8.54 -8.64
N THR A 44 -2.62 -7.29 -9.10
CA THR A 44 -2.99 -6.12 -8.31
C THR A 44 -4.25 -5.49 -8.88
N TYR A 45 -5.20 -5.20 -8.02
CA TYR A 45 -6.52 -4.71 -8.38
C TYR A 45 -6.69 -3.27 -7.96
N ARG A 46 -7.33 -2.47 -8.81
CA ARG A 46 -7.80 -1.12 -8.48
C ARG A 46 -9.29 -1.18 -8.16
N PRO A 47 -9.72 -0.92 -6.92
CA PRO A 47 -11.13 -0.81 -6.58
C PRO A 47 -11.81 0.28 -7.41
N LEU A 48 -13.05 0.03 -7.83
CA LEU A 48 -13.83 1.01 -8.59
C LEU A 48 -14.61 1.93 -7.64
N GLY A 49 -14.13 3.17 -7.55
CA GLY A 49 -14.82 4.26 -6.84
C GLY A 49 -15.85 4.97 -7.72
N ALA A 50 -16.51 6.00 -7.18
CA ALA A 50 -17.52 6.77 -7.89
C ALA A 50 -16.94 7.48 -9.13
N ASP A 51 -15.71 7.99 -9.05
CA ASP A 51 -15.00 8.63 -10.16
C ASP A 51 -14.85 7.67 -11.36
N VAL A 52 -14.73 6.37 -11.06
CA VAL A 52 -14.63 5.32 -12.08
C VAL A 52 -15.99 4.98 -12.67
N SER A 53 -17.10 5.24 -11.97
CA SER A 53 -18.44 5.08 -12.55
C SER A 53 -18.66 6.06 -13.71
N LYS A 54 -18.25 7.32 -13.54
CA LYS A 54 -18.32 8.34 -14.60
C LYS A 54 -17.49 7.95 -15.82
N TRP A 55 -16.27 7.47 -15.57
CA TRP A 55 -15.40 6.87 -16.58
C TRP A 55 -16.08 5.67 -17.27
N LEU A 56 -16.66 4.75 -16.50
CA LEU A 56 -17.32 3.57 -17.05
C LEU A 56 -18.54 3.91 -17.91
N ARG A 57 -19.31 4.93 -17.53
CA ARG A 57 -20.48 5.42 -18.26
C ARG A 57 -20.12 6.16 -19.55
N SER A 58 -18.89 6.67 -19.69
CA SER A 58 -18.44 7.23 -20.97
C SER A 58 -18.19 6.16 -22.03
N PHE A 59 -18.38 4.87 -21.72
CA PHE A 59 -18.30 3.79 -22.69
C PHE A 59 -19.68 3.22 -22.99
N GLU A 60 -19.90 2.86 -24.26
CA GLU A 60 -21.22 2.50 -24.79
C GLU A 60 -21.80 1.19 -24.20
N ASP A 61 -20.98 0.26 -23.68
CA ASP A 61 -21.46 -1.01 -23.10
C ASP A 61 -20.59 -1.49 -21.92
N VAL A 62 -21.11 -1.37 -20.69
CA VAL A 62 -20.64 -2.16 -19.55
C VAL A 62 -21.70 -3.23 -19.28
N PRO A 63 -21.38 -4.53 -19.42
CA PRO A 63 -22.37 -5.58 -19.19
C PRO A 63 -22.86 -5.53 -17.73
N PRO A 64 -24.13 -5.87 -17.46
CA PRO A 64 -24.59 -6.07 -16.10
C PRO A 64 -23.88 -7.29 -15.48
N ARG A 65 -23.56 -7.23 -14.18
CA ARG A 65 -23.01 -8.35 -13.39
C ARG A 65 -24.05 -9.40 -13.05
N THR A 66 -25.27 -8.95 -12.78
CA THR A 66 -26.37 -9.79 -12.34
C THR A 66 -27.60 -9.54 -13.20
N ASP A 67 -28.52 -10.51 -13.23
CA ASP A 67 -29.80 -10.32 -13.92
C ASP A 67 -30.62 -9.17 -13.31
N GLU A 68 -30.42 -8.86 -12.02
CA GLU A 68 -31.00 -7.71 -11.36
C GLU A 68 -30.48 -6.38 -11.95
N GLU A 69 -29.15 -6.24 -12.14
CA GLU A 69 -28.57 -5.06 -12.80
C GLU A 69 -29.09 -4.92 -14.25
N ARG A 70 -29.32 -6.05 -14.93
CA ARG A 70 -29.89 -6.06 -16.30
C ARG A 70 -31.31 -5.48 -16.35
N SER A 71 -32.09 -5.70 -15.30
CA SER A 71 -33.46 -5.17 -15.18
C SER A 71 -33.49 -3.69 -14.79
N ASN A 72 -32.41 -3.15 -14.23
CA ASN A 72 -32.32 -1.77 -13.75
C ASN A 72 -31.07 -1.08 -14.30
N SER A 73 -31.07 -0.81 -15.62
CA SER A 73 -29.92 -0.26 -16.37
C SER A 73 -29.40 1.11 -15.91
N LYS A 74 -30.10 1.76 -14.96
CA LYS A 74 -29.69 3.06 -14.41
C LYS A 74 -28.58 2.94 -13.35
N TYR A 75 -28.38 1.74 -12.76
CA TYR A 75 -27.42 1.57 -11.65
C TYR A 75 -26.44 0.45 -11.91
N LEU A 76 -25.17 0.80 -11.94
CA LEU A 76 -24.06 -0.15 -11.92
C LEU A 76 -23.56 -0.23 -10.47
N ASN A 77 -23.80 -1.33 -9.75
CA ASN A 77 -23.44 -1.43 -8.34
C ASN A 77 -21.94 -1.73 -8.18
N LEU A 78 -21.07 -0.74 -8.30
CA LEU A 78 -19.60 -0.94 -8.29
C LEU A 78 -19.00 -1.41 -6.95
N VAL A 79 -19.81 -1.64 -5.92
CA VAL A 79 -19.34 -2.18 -4.65
C VAL A 79 -18.70 -3.56 -4.87
N GLY A 80 -17.46 -3.71 -4.40
CA GLY A 80 -16.69 -4.95 -4.58
C GLY A 80 -16.20 -5.19 -6.01
N ALA A 81 -16.34 -4.21 -6.91
CA ALA A 81 -15.77 -4.29 -8.25
C ALA A 81 -14.34 -3.73 -8.29
N ALA A 82 -13.54 -4.28 -9.20
CA ALA A 82 -12.19 -3.79 -9.47
C ALA A 82 -11.84 -3.83 -10.96
N LEU A 83 -10.83 -3.06 -11.34
CA LEU A 83 -10.08 -3.21 -12.58
C LEU A 83 -8.76 -3.90 -12.29
N LEU A 84 -8.26 -4.65 -13.29
CA LEU A 84 -6.89 -5.15 -13.23
C LEU A 84 -5.97 -3.94 -13.39
N SER A 85 -5.20 -3.61 -12.37
CA SER A 85 -4.25 -2.50 -12.46
C SER A 85 -2.94 -3.00 -13.06
N SER A 86 -2.39 -4.07 -12.46
CA SER A 86 -1.20 -4.73 -12.94
C SER A 86 -1.16 -6.19 -12.53
N SER A 87 -0.27 -6.97 -13.12
CA SER A 87 0.09 -8.30 -12.65
C SER A 87 1.59 -8.51 -12.80
N ILE A 88 2.20 -9.15 -11.81
CA ILE A 88 3.63 -9.44 -11.78
C ILE A 88 3.87 -10.96 -11.84
N VAL A 89 4.82 -11.37 -12.67
CA VAL A 89 5.39 -12.72 -12.70
C VAL A 89 6.88 -12.61 -12.41
N PHE A 90 7.35 -13.30 -11.38
CA PHE A 90 8.79 -13.40 -11.12
C PHE A 90 9.38 -14.57 -11.89
N ARG A 91 10.37 -14.26 -12.73
CA ARG A 91 11.12 -15.21 -13.53
C ARG A 91 12.56 -15.31 -13.04
N ARG A 92 13.14 -16.49 -13.25
CA ARG A 92 14.53 -16.78 -12.95
C ARG A 92 15.25 -16.94 -14.28
N HIS A 93 16.42 -16.33 -14.39
CA HIS A 93 17.29 -16.55 -15.52
C HIS A 93 18.61 -17.11 -15.00
N ALA A 94 18.99 -18.30 -15.49
CA ALA A 94 20.31 -18.84 -15.22
C ALA A 94 21.34 -17.98 -15.96
N VAL A 95 22.33 -17.48 -15.23
CA VAL A 95 23.37 -16.61 -15.78
C VAL A 95 24.69 -17.36 -15.70
N SER A 96 25.37 -17.55 -16.82
CA SER A 96 26.76 -18.02 -16.77
C SER A 96 27.67 -16.89 -16.27
N LEU A 97 28.78 -17.21 -15.60
CA LEU A 97 29.74 -16.21 -15.14
C LEU A 97 30.27 -15.31 -16.28
N ASP A 98 30.34 -15.85 -17.50
CA ASP A 98 30.76 -15.12 -18.71
C ASP A 98 29.63 -14.20 -19.25
N GLU A 99 28.37 -14.55 -19.00
CA GLU A 99 27.16 -13.79 -19.33
C GLU A 99 26.80 -12.74 -18.28
N ALA A 100 27.54 -12.63 -17.17
CA ALA A 100 27.29 -11.65 -16.11
C ALA A 100 27.55 -10.19 -16.53
N SER A 101 27.85 -9.94 -17.82
CA SER A 101 27.78 -8.61 -18.42
C SER A 101 26.38 -8.38 -19.02
N ASP A 102 25.77 -7.22 -18.77
CA ASP A 102 24.33 -7.02 -18.96
C ASP A 102 23.85 -7.04 -20.42
N LEU A 103 24.71 -6.73 -21.42
CA LEU A 103 24.29 -6.74 -22.82
C LEU A 103 24.00 -8.16 -23.36
N PRO A 104 24.88 -9.15 -23.13
CA PRO A 104 24.57 -10.56 -23.42
C PRO A 104 23.31 -11.05 -22.69
N LEU A 105 23.14 -10.71 -21.41
CA LEU A 105 21.97 -11.09 -20.62
C LEU A 105 20.67 -10.50 -21.21
N LEU A 106 20.67 -9.22 -21.56
CA LEU A 106 19.52 -8.56 -22.19
C LEU A 106 19.20 -9.17 -23.56
N THR A 107 20.22 -9.50 -24.36
CA THR A 107 20.06 -10.18 -25.65
C THR A 107 19.46 -11.57 -25.46
N LYS A 108 19.92 -12.34 -24.47
CA LYS A 108 19.41 -13.68 -24.18
C LYS A 108 17.99 -13.64 -23.59
N MET A 109 17.70 -12.66 -22.73
CA MET A 109 16.33 -12.38 -22.29
C MET A 109 15.44 -12.02 -23.48
N PHE A 110 15.92 -11.22 -24.42
CA PHE A 110 15.19 -10.90 -25.65
C PHE A 110 14.88 -12.16 -26.46
N GLU A 111 15.85 -13.04 -26.69
CA GLU A 111 15.64 -14.31 -27.38
C GLU A 111 14.68 -15.25 -26.63
N THR A 112 14.75 -15.28 -25.30
CA THR A 112 13.93 -16.17 -24.46
C THR A 112 12.47 -15.71 -24.36
N PHE A 113 12.23 -14.39 -24.30
CA PHE A 113 10.90 -13.83 -24.01
C PHE A 113 10.20 -13.24 -25.24
N THR A 114 10.85 -13.21 -26.41
CA THR A 114 10.17 -12.85 -27.67
C THR A 114 9.45 -14.08 -28.22
N PRO A 115 8.11 -14.08 -28.35
CA PRO A 115 7.32 -15.26 -28.74
C PRO A 115 7.41 -15.61 -30.23
N MET A 116 8.44 -15.15 -30.96
CA MET A 116 8.59 -15.38 -32.41
C MET A 116 9.09 -16.78 -32.75
N VAL A 117 9.56 -17.56 -31.77
CA VAL A 117 9.97 -18.95 -31.97
C VAL A 117 9.40 -19.76 -30.82
N PRO A 118 8.67 -20.85 -31.07
CA PRO A 118 8.45 -21.86 -30.04
C PRO A 118 9.83 -22.41 -29.69
N LEU A 119 10.46 -21.83 -28.67
CA LEU A 119 11.54 -22.47 -27.97
C LEU A 119 10.94 -23.79 -27.51
N LYS A 120 11.36 -24.90 -28.15
CA LYS A 120 11.34 -26.19 -27.50
C LYS A 120 11.90 -25.89 -26.11
N GLN A 121 11.10 -26.08 -25.07
CA GLN A 121 11.63 -26.22 -23.73
C GLN A 121 12.52 -27.46 -23.79
N GLU A 122 13.75 -27.26 -24.25
CA GLU A 122 14.83 -28.18 -23.99
C GLU A 122 14.99 -28.07 -22.48
N THR A 123 14.32 -28.98 -21.77
CA THR A 123 14.65 -29.28 -20.39
C THR A 123 16.18 -29.30 -20.34
N PRO A 124 16.81 -28.39 -19.59
CA PRO A 124 18.26 -28.27 -19.60
C PRO A 124 18.84 -29.66 -19.42
N GLU A 125 19.73 -30.05 -20.34
CA GLU A 125 20.44 -31.32 -20.24
C GLU A 125 20.99 -31.44 -18.82
N LYS A 126 20.94 -32.66 -18.28
CA LYS A 126 21.31 -33.00 -16.89
C LYS A 126 22.72 -32.55 -16.45
N ASP A 127 23.51 -31.98 -17.36
CA ASP A 127 24.83 -31.43 -17.10
C ASP A 127 24.80 -30.00 -16.52
N ALA A 128 23.61 -29.40 -16.35
CA ALA A 128 23.43 -28.10 -15.68
C ALA A 128 23.59 -28.12 -14.14
N GLU A 129 24.24 -29.14 -13.56
CA GLU A 129 24.52 -29.23 -12.12
C GLU A 129 25.53 -28.17 -11.61
N GLU A 130 26.15 -27.37 -12.49
CA GLU A 130 27.23 -26.44 -12.09
C GLU A 130 26.85 -24.94 -12.06
N CYS A 131 25.73 -24.50 -12.65
CA CYS A 131 25.35 -23.09 -12.61
C CYS A 131 24.42 -22.75 -11.43
N ASN A 132 25.01 -22.41 -10.28
CA ASN A 132 24.28 -21.95 -9.07
C ASN A 132 23.92 -20.46 -9.09
N PHE A 133 23.86 -19.85 -10.26
CA PHE A 133 23.85 -18.41 -10.43
C PHE A 133 22.61 -17.95 -11.20
N PHE A 134 21.73 -17.24 -10.51
CA PHE A 134 20.45 -16.77 -11.07
C PHE A 134 20.29 -15.26 -10.92
N SER A 135 19.68 -14.63 -11.92
CA SER A 135 19.09 -13.30 -11.81
C SER A 135 17.56 -13.39 -11.72
N SER A 136 16.95 -12.42 -11.06
CA SER A 136 15.50 -12.30 -10.96
C SER A 136 15.00 -11.21 -11.90
N VAL A 137 13.98 -11.55 -12.70
CA VAL A 137 13.30 -10.62 -13.59
C VAL A 137 11.83 -10.55 -13.16
N ALA A 138 11.32 -9.34 -12.96
CA ALA A 138 9.90 -9.11 -12.79
C ALA A 138 9.29 -8.79 -14.16
N GLU A 139 8.45 -9.70 -14.68
CA GLU A 139 7.56 -9.41 -15.81
C GLU A 139 6.31 -8.76 -15.25
N VAL A 140 6.11 -7.46 -15.52
CA VAL A 140 5.00 -6.68 -14.99
C VAL A 140 4.11 -6.21 -16.13
N SER A 141 2.90 -6.75 -16.19
CA SER A 141 1.85 -6.33 -17.11
C SER A 141 0.98 -5.26 -16.46
N VAL A 142 0.79 -4.11 -17.11
CA VAL A 142 -0.02 -2.97 -16.62
C VAL A 142 -1.13 -2.68 -17.62
N SER A 143 -2.38 -2.65 -17.14
CA SER A 143 -3.55 -2.25 -17.94
C SER A 143 -3.45 -0.78 -18.31
N LEU A 144 -3.48 -0.45 -19.61
CA LEU A 144 -3.43 0.94 -20.03
C LEU A 144 -4.74 1.66 -19.79
N ASP A 145 -5.90 0.97 -19.79
CA ASP A 145 -7.17 1.55 -19.36
C ASP A 145 -7.12 2.00 -17.88
N SER A 146 -6.46 1.24 -16.99
CA SER A 146 -6.22 1.69 -15.60
C SER A 146 -5.32 2.93 -15.53
N VAL A 147 -4.34 3.05 -16.43
CA VAL A 147 -3.41 4.18 -16.47
C VAL A 147 -4.08 5.43 -17.04
N THR A 148 -4.89 5.33 -18.09
CA THR A 148 -5.62 6.48 -18.64
C THR A 148 -6.66 7.00 -17.66
N LEU A 149 -7.27 6.11 -16.87
CA LEU A 149 -8.14 6.49 -15.75
C LEU A 149 -7.38 7.35 -14.72
N ASP A 150 -6.16 6.98 -14.33
CA ASP A 150 -5.33 7.82 -13.43
C ASP A 150 -5.02 9.19 -14.00
N ILE A 151 -4.69 9.23 -15.29
CA ILE A 151 -4.38 10.50 -15.98
C ILE A 151 -5.64 11.38 -16.02
N ALA A 152 -6.79 10.81 -16.35
CA ALA A 152 -8.06 11.53 -16.42
C ALA A 152 -8.46 12.12 -15.07
N ILE A 153 -8.39 11.32 -13.99
CA ILE A 153 -8.67 11.77 -12.62
C ILE A 153 -7.74 12.92 -12.22
N GLY A 154 -6.46 12.85 -12.58
CA GLY A 154 -5.48 13.87 -12.19
C GLY A 154 -5.46 15.15 -13.04
N SER A 155 -6.07 15.14 -14.23
CA SER A 155 -5.94 16.24 -15.21
C SER A 155 -7.25 16.90 -15.62
N GLU A 156 -8.39 16.50 -15.03
CA GLU A 156 -9.74 16.91 -15.43
C GLU A 156 -10.06 16.69 -16.93
N ARG A 157 -9.22 15.92 -17.64
CA ARG A 157 -9.44 15.59 -19.05
C ARG A 157 -10.54 14.56 -19.16
N GLU A 158 -11.33 14.67 -20.24
CA GLU A 158 -12.20 13.58 -20.64
C GLU A 158 -11.37 12.32 -20.82
N SER A 159 -11.76 11.29 -20.09
CA SER A 159 -11.09 10.01 -20.16
C SER A 159 -11.26 9.38 -21.53
N PHE A 160 -10.19 8.78 -22.04
CA PHE A 160 -10.22 8.11 -23.32
C PHE A 160 -9.73 6.67 -23.20
N ARG A 161 -10.29 5.83 -24.07
CA ARG A 161 -9.91 4.43 -24.24
C ARG A 161 -8.75 4.34 -25.21
N ILE A 162 -7.79 3.47 -24.92
CA ILE A 162 -6.78 3.10 -25.90
C ILE A 162 -7.23 1.79 -26.53
N ARG A 163 -7.63 1.86 -27.80
CA ARG A 163 -8.04 0.67 -28.59
C ARG A 163 -7.01 0.25 -29.61
N ASP A 164 -6.12 1.17 -29.97
CA ASP A 164 -5.08 0.96 -30.96
C ASP A 164 -3.71 1.18 -30.31
N LYS A 165 -2.78 0.26 -30.56
CA LYS A 165 -1.39 0.37 -30.07
C LYS A 165 -0.73 1.66 -30.58
N ALA A 166 -1.09 2.13 -31.78
CA ALA A 166 -0.57 3.38 -32.33
C ALA A 166 -1.01 4.64 -31.56
N SER A 167 -2.07 4.55 -30.74
CA SER A 167 -2.53 5.66 -29.88
C SER A 167 -1.80 5.73 -28.53
N VAL A 168 -0.94 4.75 -28.22
CA VAL A 168 -0.18 4.71 -26.97
C VAL A 168 0.97 5.73 -27.02
N THR A 169 0.78 6.86 -26.33
CA THR A 169 1.81 7.91 -26.23
C THR A 169 2.91 7.55 -25.24
N ASP A 170 4.04 8.24 -25.32
CA ASP A 170 5.12 8.04 -24.35
C ASP A 170 4.74 8.50 -22.93
N GLU A 171 3.82 9.45 -22.78
CA GLU A 171 3.27 9.82 -21.47
C GLU A 171 2.57 8.63 -20.80
N ILE A 172 1.75 7.90 -21.56
CA ILE A 172 1.04 6.70 -21.08
C ILE A 172 2.04 5.59 -20.74
N VAL A 173 3.03 5.33 -21.60
CA VAL A 173 4.07 4.33 -21.31
C VAL A 173 4.87 4.69 -20.06
N ASN A 174 5.23 5.97 -19.88
CA ASN A 174 5.94 6.42 -18.69
C ASN A 174 5.11 6.23 -17.41
N LYS A 175 3.82 6.56 -17.45
CA LYS A 175 2.92 6.36 -16.30
C LYS A 175 2.70 4.87 -16.01
N ALA A 176 2.61 4.04 -17.06
CA ALA A 176 2.54 2.59 -16.93
C ALA A 176 3.84 2.02 -16.32
N LEU A 177 5.01 2.54 -16.70
CA LEU A 177 6.29 2.16 -16.10
C LEU A 177 6.34 2.53 -14.62
N ASP A 178 5.88 3.73 -14.23
CA ASP A 178 5.84 4.13 -12.82
C ASP A 178 4.95 3.20 -12.00
N THR A 179 3.79 2.82 -12.57
CA THR A 179 2.87 1.84 -11.99
C THR A 179 3.53 0.47 -11.85
N ALA A 180 4.27 0.03 -12.86
CA ALA A 180 5.02 -1.23 -12.82
C ALA A 180 6.11 -1.22 -11.73
N LEU A 181 6.88 -0.14 -11.63
CA LEU A 181 7.91 0.03 -10.60
C LEU A 181 7.31 0.12 -9.20
N GLU A 182 6.15 0.75 -9.02
CA GLU A 182 5.43 0.75 -7.75
C GLU A 182 4.96 -0.65 -7.34
N ALA A 183 4.45 -1.44 -8.29
CA ALA A 183 4.10 -2.83 -8.05
C ALA A 183 5.33 -3.64 -7.60
N VAL A 184 6.44 -3.60 -8.36
CA VAL A 184 7.68 -4.32 -7.99
C VAL A 184 8.18 -3.91 -6.60
N ARG A 185 8.22 -2.61 -6.30
CA ARG A 185 8.66 -2.10 -4.99
C ARG A 185 7.78 -2.59 -3.86
N SER A 186 6.46 -2.65 -4.07
CA SER A 186 5.51 -3.18 -3.08
C SER A 186 5.82 -4.65 -2.76
N PHE A 187 6.12 -5.47 -3.78
CA PHE A 187 6.56 -6.85 -3.58
C PHE A 187 7.94 -6.96 -2.92
N GLN A 188 8.90 -6.11 -3.28
CA GLN A 188 10.24 -6.10 -2.64
C GLN A 188 10.15 -5.72 -1.15
N LEU A 189 9.28 -4.76 -0.80
CA LEU A 189 9.00 -4.40 0.59
C LEU A 189 8.34 -5.54 1.36
N ALA A 190 7.33 -6.19 0.76
CA ALA A 190 6.67 -7.34 1.37
C ALA A 190 7.62 -8.54 1.51
N TYR A 191 8.47 -8.78 0.52
CA TYR A 191 9.56 -9.78 0.57
C TYR A 191 10.48 -9.52 1.76
N TYR A 192 10.95 -8.26 1.93
CA TYR A 192 11.75 -7.89 3.08
C TYR A 192 10.99 -8.08 4.41
N GLY A 193 9.71 -7.72 4.46
CA GLY A 193 8.87 -7.91 5.65
C GLY A 193 8.76 -9.39 6.06
N ALA A 194 8.64 -10.29 5.09
CA ALA A 194 8.49 -11.73 5.30
C ALA A 194 9.82 -12.42 5.64
N THR A 195 10.90 -12.13 4.90
CA THR A 195 12.18 -12.86 4.97
C THR A 195 13.24 -12.18 5.83
N ARG A 196 13.09 -10.86 6.05
CA ARG A 196 14.12 -9.97 6.64
C ARG A 196 15.42 -9.90 5.82
N GLU A 197 15.41 -10.34 4.58
CA GLU A 197 16.51 -10.17 3.65
C GLU A 197 16.42 -8.80 2.99
N ALA A 198 17.34 -7.90 3.37
CA ALA A 198 17.35 -6.56 2.80
C ALA A 198 17.61 -6.61 1.28
N VAL A 199 16.74 -5.95 0.52
CA VAL A 199 16.80 -5.83 -0.94
C VAL A 199 16.76 -4.35 -1.32
N THR A 200 17.37 -3.98 -2.43
CA THR A 200 17.33 -2.63 -2.98
C THR A 200 16.04 -2.45 -3.76
N LEU A 201 15.27 -1.41 -3.42
CA LEU A 201 14.06 -1.10 -4.16
C LEU A 201 14.43 -0.60 -5.55
N VAL A 202 13.86 -1.22 -6.57
CA VAL A 202 14.07 -0.77 -7.95
C VAL A 202 13.45 0.61 -8.13
N VAL A 203 14.23 1.55 -8.64
CA VAL A 203 13.76 2.88 -9.05
C VAL A 203 14.11 3.11 -10.51
N ARG A 204 13.47 4.09 -11.15
CA ARG A 204 13.64 4.39 -12.57
C ARG A 204 15.11 4.59 -12.95
N GLU A 205 15.86 5.27 -12.09
CA GLU A 205 17.28 5.59 -12.28
C GLU A 205 18.18 4.36 -12.23
N MET A 206 17.72 3.27 -11.61
CA MET A 206 18.46 2.01 -11.51
C MET A 206 18.21 1.05 -12.67
N LEU A 207 17.26 1.36 -13.55
CA LEU A 207 17.00 0.51 -14.71
C LEU A 207 18.20 0.52 -15.66
N SER A 208 18.31 -0.52 -16.48
CA SER A 208 19.23 -0.53 -17.62
C SER A 208 18.86 0.58 -18.61
N PRO A 209 19.83 1.27 -19.24
CA PRO A 209 19.58 2.28 -20.28
C PRO A 209 18.81 1.77 -21.50
N VAL A 210 18.56 0.47 -21.56
CA VAL A 210 17.57 -0.15 -22.41
C VAL A 210 16.81 -1.17 -21.58
N PHE A 211 15.50 -1.01 -21.47
CA PHE A 211 14.61 -2.03 -20.92
C PHE A 211 13.48 -2.32 -21.92
N LEU A 212 12.94 -3.53 -21.89
CA LEU A 212 11.97 -3.98 -22.89
C LEU A 212 10.55 -3.71 -22.42
N VAL A 213 9.72 -3.21 -23.33
CA VAL A 213 8.27 -3.11 -23.17
C VAL A 213 7.60 -3.88 -24.31
N SER A 214 6.54 -4.62 -24.02
CA SER A 214 5.67 -5.22 -25.02
C SER A 214 4.28 -4.62 -24.89
N LEU A 215 3.72 -4.14 -26.01
CA LEU A 215 2.34 -3.67 -26.09
C LEU A 215 1.49 -4.78 -26.72
N ARG A 216 0.56 -5.33 -25.94
CA ARG A 216 -0.28 -6.46 -26.36
C ARG A 216 -1.70 -6.27 -25.90
N THR A 217 -2.67 -6.82 -26.64
CA THR A 217 -4.02 -6.96 -26.10
C THR A 217 -4.07 -8.14 -25.13
N MET A 218 -5.04 -8.15 -24.23
CA MET A 218 -5.23 -9.29 -23.31
C MET A 218 -5.43 -10.63 -24.06
N ASN A 219 -6.03 -10.61 -25.26
CA ASN A 219 -6.18 -11.81 -26.08
C ASN A 219 -4.88 -12.30 -26.73
N GLU A 220 -3.90 -11.42 -26.95
CA GLU A 220 -2.60 -11.78 -27.55
C GLU A 220 -1.64 -12.47 -26.57
N LEU A 221 -2.03 -12.60 -25.29
CA LEU A 221 -1.25 -13.30 -24.27
C LEU A 221 -1.02 -14.79 -24.59
N SER A 222 -1.78 -15.39 -25.51
CA SER A 222 -1.75 -16.82 -25.78
C SER A 222 -0.82 -17.27 -26.92
N GLU A 223 -0.46 -16.44 -27.91
CA GLU A 223 0.48 -16.79 -29.01
C GLU A 223 0.67 -15.55 -29.94
N ASN A 224 1.91 -15.20 -30.31
CA ASN A 224 2.30 -14.13 -31.28
C ASN A 224 2.30 -12.65 -30.82
N ALA A 225 2.72 -12.34 -29.59
CA ALA A 225 2.87 -10.93 -29.19
C ALA A 225 4.01 -10.23 -29.96
N GLN A 226 3.70 -9.10 -30.62
CA GLN A 226 4.73 -8.19 -31.13
C GLN A 226 5.40 -7.48 -29.94
N VAL A 227 6.71 -7.69 -29.79
CA VAL A 227 7.55 -6.97 -28.82
C VAL A 227 8.13 -5.77 -29.53
N GLU A 228 7.73 -4.56 -29.14
CA GLU A 228 8.33 -3.31 -29.61
C GLU A 228 9.41 -2.86 -28.62
N PRO A 229 10.71 -3.08 -28.89
CA PRO A 229 11.75 -2.61 -27.99
C PRO A 229 11.75 -1.07 -27.97
N LYS A 230 11.27 -0.46 -26.89
CA LYS A 230 11.47 0.96 -26.62
C LYS A 230 12.75 1.15 -25.81
N THR A 231 13.63 2.04 -26.26
CA THR A 231 14.87 2.38 -25.57
C THR A 231 14.68 3.59 -24.67
N PHE A 232 15.12 3.52 -23.42
CA PHE A 232 15.03 4.62 -22.44
C PHE A 232 16.35 4.72 -21.67
N LEU A 233 17.11 5.79 -21.88
CA LEU A 233 18.41 5.98 -21.24
C LEU A 233 18.28 6.21 -19.72
N THR A 234 18.88 5.31 -18.93
CA THR A 234 18.99 5.34 -17.47
C THR A 234 20.40 4.88 -17.06
N GLY A 235 20.81 5.10 -15.81
CA GLY A 235 22.21 4.95 -15.41
C GLY A 235 22.38 4.22 -14.09
N ASN A 236 22.62 2.89 -14.15
CA ASN A 236 23.48 2.08 -13.28
C ASN A 236 23.24 0.58 -13.57
N LEU A 237 24.18 -0.28 -13.18
CA LEU A 237 24.14 -1.73 -13.43
C LEU A 237 23.91 -2.50 -12.12
N PRO A 238 22.84 -3.30 -12.00
CA PRO A 238 22.67 -4.25 -10.92
C PRO A 238 23.02 -5.68 -11.34
N SER A 239 23.88 -6.37 -10.59
CA SER A 239 23.77 -7.82 -10.45
C SER A 239 24.53 -8.33 -9.23
N ARG A 240 23.78 -8.72 -8.18
CA ARG A 240 24.24 -9.68 -7.17
C ARG A 240 23.62 -11.03 -7.48
N ILE A 241 24.46 -12.05 -7.59
CA ILE A 241 24.04 -13.41 -7.83
C ILE A 241 23.88 -14.15 -6.50
N GLY A 242 22.83 -14.96 -6.36
CA GLY A 242 22.51 -15.71 -5.15
C GLY A 242 22.33 -17.22 -5.37
N VAL A 243 22.47 -18.00 -4.29
CA VAL A 243 22.25 -19.46 -4.24
C VAL A 243 20.92 -19.75 -3.51
N MET A 244 20.20 -20.80 -3.89
CA MET A 244 18.75 -20.88 -3.64
C MET A 244 18.20 -22.03 -2.80
N ASN A 245 17.22 -21.66 -1.96
CA ASN A 245 15.99 -22.40 -1.67
C ASN A 245 14.80 -21.46 -1.93
N ASP A 246 13.74 -21.94 -2.56
CA ASP A 246 12.50 -21.19 -2.79
C ASP A 246 11.88 -20.72 -1.47
N LEU A 247 11.10 -19.62 -1.53
CA LEU A 247 10.24 -19.24 -0.41
C LEU A 247 9.26 -20.37 -0.09
N GLY A 248 9.13 -20.69 1.19
CA GLY A 248 8.10 -21.61 1.66
C GLY A 248 6.70 -21.01 1.54
N GLU A 249 5.66 -21.85 1.61
CA GLU A 249 4.26 -21.42 1.53
C GLU A 249 3.90 -20.35 2.58
N ASP A 250 4.42 -20.47 3.80
CA ASP A 250 4.21 -19.49 4.87
C ASP A 250 4.86 -18.13 4.55
N GLU A 251 6.06 -18.12 3.96
CA GLU A 251 6.72 -16.89 3.51
C GLU A 251 5.95 -16.25 2.36
N MET A 252 5.51 -17.06 1.38
CA MET A 252 4.68 -16.59 0.27
C MET A 252 3.38 -15.96 0.76
N ASN A 253 2.68 -16.60 1.69
CA ASN A 253 1.47 -16.05 2.31
C ASN A 253 1.74 -14.72 3.04
N LYS A 254 2.89 -14.58 3.71
CA LYS A 254 3.29 -13.31 4.35
C LYS A 254 3.58 -12.23 3.31
N VAL A 255 4.23 -12.56 2.19
CA VAL A 255 4.45 -11.60 1.11
C VAL A 255 3.13 -11.13 0.53
N SER A 256 2.24 -12.05 0.13
CA SER A 256 0.94 -11.70 -0.45
C SER A 256 0.12 -10.80 0.47
N LYS A 257 0.08 -11.10 1.77
CA LYS A 257 -0.55 -10.23 2.77
C LYS A 257 0.16 -8.89 2.93
N GLY A 258 1.49 -8.87 2.92
CA GLY A 258 2.29 -7.67 3.07
C GLY A 258 2.09 -6.66 1.94
N VAL A 259 1.80 -7.13 0.72
CA VAL A 259 1.50 -6.26 -0.44
C VAL A 259 0.16 -5.55 -0.30
N THR A 260 -0.85 -6.24 0.25
CA THR A 260 -2.20 -5.67 0.39
C THR A 260 -2.37 -4.85 1.67
N THR A 261 -1.56 -5.12 2.70
CA THR A 261 -1.72 -4.50 4.02
C THR A 261 -0.97 -3.17 4.12
N ARG A 262 -1.71 -2.08 4.37
CA ARG A 262 -1.14 -0.77 4.70
C ARG A 262 -0.90 -0.66 6.19
N SER A 263 0.16 -1.28 6.71
CA SER A 263 0.54 -1.11 8.12
C SER A 263 1.50 0.09 8.29
N PRO A 264 1.29 1.03 9.23
CA PRO A 264 2.22 2.14 9.43
C PRO A 264 3.63 1.71 9.86
N LEU A 265 3.77 0.49 10.40
CA LEU A 265 5.06 -0.11 10.73
C LEU A 265 5.92 -0.41 9.48
N THR A 266 5.32 -0.51 8.29
CA THR A 266 6.07 -0.70 7.03
C THR A 266 7.10 0.41 6.80
N ARG A 267 6.83 1.64 7.25
CA ARG A 267 7.79 2.76 7.17
C ARG A 267 9.07 2.48 7.95
N TYR A 268 8.98 1.94 9.17
CA TYR A 268 10.16 1.55 9.95
C TYR A 268 10.94 0.42 9.25
N LEU A 269 10.22 -0.57 8.70
CA LEU A 269 10.81 -1.70 8.00
C LEU A 269 11.57 -1.25 6.75
N ASP A 270 11.00 -0.35 5.97
CA ASP A 270 11.66 0.18 4.77
C ASP A 270 12.94 0.95 5.12
N LEU A 271 12.90 1.81 6.14
CA LEU A 271 14.09 2.54 6.61
C LEU A 271 15.17 1.58 7.14
N TYR A 272 14.78 0.54 7.88
CA TYR A 272 15.72 -0.50 8.32
C TYR A 272 16.34 -1.21 7.11
N ARG A 273 15.52 -1.63 6.13
CA ARG A 273 15.96 -2.27 4.89
C ARG A 273 16.97 -1.37 4.17
N GLN A 274 16.63 -0.10 3.95
CA GLN A 274 17.50 0.86 3.29
C GLN A 274 18.85 1.02 4.01
N GLY A 275 18.85 1.18 5.34
CA GLY A 275 20.10 1.28 6.09
C GLY A 275 20.95 0.01 6.01
N THR A 276 20.31 -1.16 5.97
CA THR A 276 21.02 -2.45 5.80
C THR A 276 21.63 -2.57 4.40
N VAL A 277 20.90 -2.17 3.35
CA VAL A 277 21.43 -2.08 1.98
C VAL A 277 22.61 -1.13 1.91
N ALA A 278 22.47 0.07 2.49
CA ALA A 278 23.54 1.08 2.54
C ALA A 278 24.81 0.53 3.20
N LEU A 279 24.68 -0.21 4.32
CA LEU A 279 25.82 -0.85 4.97
C LEU A 279 26.48 -1.90 4.06
N ARG A 280 25.70 -2.73 3.38
CA ARG A 280 26.20 -3.73 2.41
C ARG A 280 26.90 -3.12 1.21
N GLN A 281 26.66 -1.84 0.92
CA GLN A 281 27.32 -1.06 -0.11
C GLN A 281 28.49 -0.21 0.44
N GLY A 282 28.77 -0.30 1.74
CA GLY A 282 29.83 0.48 2.40
C GLY A 282 29.45 1.93 2.73
N ASN A 283 28.20 2.33 2.54
CA ASN A 283 27.70 3.66 2.90
C ASN A 283 27.31 3.74 4.38
N THR A 284 28.32 3.90 5.24
CA THR A 284 28.15 3.91 6.70
C THR A 284 27.35 5.12 7.22
N ARG A 285 27.43 6.28 6.56
CA ARG A 285 26.68 7.48 6.95
C ARG A 285 25.19 7.28 6.74
N GLU A 286 24.81 6.81 5.55
CA GLU A 286 23.42 6.54 5.23
C GLU A 286 22.84 5.47 6.15
N CYS A 287 23.57 4.36 6.40
CA CYS A 287 23.15 3.33 7.35
C CYS A 287 22.76 3.94 8.71
N VAL A 288 23.65 4.71 9.34
CA VAL A 288 23.39 5.32 10.65
C VAL A 288 22.18 6.26 10.62
N VAL A 289 22.07 7.10 9.58
CA VAL A 289 20.93 8.02 9.44
C VAL A 289 19.63 7.23 9.30
N MET A 290 19.59 6.21 8.44
CA MET A 290 18.40 5.39 8.22
C MET A 290 18.00 4.60 9.47
N MET A 291 18.96 4.04 10.22
CA MET A 291 18.68 3.38 11.50
C MET A 291 18.12 4.36 12.54
N SER A 292 18.58 5.61 12.56
CA SER A 292 18.03 6.65 13.43
C SER A 292 16.60 7.02 13.06
N VAL A 293 16.30 7.21 11.77
CA VAL A 293 14.94 7.52 11.32
C VAL A 293 14.02 6.31 11.50
N ALA A 294 14.52 5.08 11.32
CA ALA A 294 13.77 3.85 11.59
C ALA A 294 13.41 3.74 13.07
N ALA A 295 14.34 4.03 13.99
CA ALA A 295 14.07 4.04 15.43
C ALA A 295 12.99 5.08 15.81
N GLU A 296 13.09 6.29 15.26
CA GLU A 296 12.10 7.36 15.47
C GLU A 296 10.72 6.96 14.94
N SER A 297 10.67 6.45 13.70
CA SER A 297 9.44 5.97 13.07
C SER A 297 8.77 4.87 13.89
N LEU A 298 9.54 3.86 14.32
CA LEU A 298 9.06 2.78 15.18
C LEU A 298 8.46 3.30 16.49
N ILE A 299 9.18 4.21 17.18
CA ILE A 299 8.73 4.75 18.47
C ILE A 299 7.46 5.59 18.30
N ASN A 300 7.41 6.43 17.26
CA ASN A 300 6.24 7.27 16.98
C ASN A 300 5.01 6.44 16.65
N VAL A 301 5.14 5.46 15.75
CA VAL A 301 4.04 4.55 15.39
C VAL A 301 3.61 3.71 16.59
N LEU A 302 4.54 3.21 17.40
CA LEU A 302 4.20 2.49 18.63
C LEU A 302 3.39 3.37 19.58
N LEU A 303 3.85 4.58 19.88
CA LEU A 303 3.13 5.48 20.78
C LEU A 303 1.72 5.82 20.27
N ALA A 304 1.62 6.14 18.98
CA ALA A 304 0.35 6.36 18.29
C ALA A 304 -0.59 5.16 18.45
N HIS A 305 -0.09 3.94 18.23
CA HIS A 305 -0.89 2.71 18.34
C HIS A 305 -1.33 2.44 19.79
N LEU A 306 -0.51 2.77 20.79
CA LEU A 306 -0.89 2.69 22.21
C LEU A 306 -2.00 3.70 22.55
N GLN A 307 -1.95 4.92 22.00
CA GLN A 307 -2.98 5.95 22.21
C GLN A 307 -4.29 5.58 21.50
N TRP A 308 -4.22 5.02 20.29
CA TRP A 308 -5.37 4.45 19.59
C TRP A 308 -6.03 3.32 20.41
N GLU A 309 -5.23 2.43 21.00
CA GLU A 309 -5.71 1.42 21.96
C GLU A 309 -6.09 1.96 23.34
N GLU A 310 -5.95 3.26 23.59
CA GLU A 310 -6.53 3.95 24.73
C GLU A 310 -7.79 4.71 24.35
N CYS A 311 -8.25 4.56 23.11
CA CYS A 311 -9.40 5.27 22.56
C CYS A 311 -9.23 6.80 22.62
N LEU A 312 -8.01 7.31 22.42
CA LEU A 312 -7.80 8.73 22.15
C LEU A 312 -8.18 9.03 20.71
N THR A 313 -8.87 10.15 20.49
CA THR A 313 -9.11 10.65 19.13
C THR A 313 -7.79 11.16 18.52
N PRO A 314 -7.65 11.18 17.18
CA PRO A 314 -6.50 11.77 16.50
C PRO A 314 -6.15 13.18 16.99
N GLU A 315 -7.15 14.03 17.20
CA GLU A 315 -7.01 15.42 17.67
C GLU A 315 -6.47 15.47 19.10
N THR A 316 -7.08 14.71 20.02
CA THR A 316 -6.64 14.64 21.42
C THR A 316 -5.20 14.13 21.53
N SER A 317 -4.86 13.15 20.69
CA SER A 317 -3.50 12.64 20.58
C SER A 317 -2.53 13.70 20.06
N ALA A 318 -2.91 14.43 19.00
CA ALA A 318 -2.12 15.51 18.43
C ALA A 318 -1.89 16.64 19.45
N ASP A 319 -2.92 17.06 20.19
CA ASP A 319 -2.85 18.14 21.19
C ASP A 319 -1.89 17.84 22.34
N THR A 320 -1.74 16.56 22.67
CA THR A 320 -0.80 16.09 23.71
C THR A 320 0.53 15.61 23.14
N TRP A 321 0.74 15.75 21.83
CA TRP A 321 1.93 15.24 21.15
C TRP A 321 3.16 16.12 21.42
N VAL A 322 3.99 15.69 22.36
CA VAL A 322 5.27 16.36 22.66
C VAL A 322 6.20 16.25 21.46
N PRO A 323 6.71 17.35 20.85
CA PRO A 323 7.50 17.27 19.60
C PRO A 323 8.85 16.55 19.72
N SER A 324 9.50 16.63 20.88
CA SER A 324 10.82 16.02 21.12
C SER A 324 10.71 14.51 21.38
N LEU A 325 11.36 13.71 20.54
CA LEU A 325 11.42 12.25 20.70
C LEU A 325 12.06 11.84 22.03
N ASP A 326 13.17 12.48 22.42
CA ASP A 326 13.86 12.21 23.70
C ASP A 326 12.93 12.45 24.89
N THR A 327 12.12 13.52 24.83
CA THR A 327 11.13 13.81 25.86
C THR A 327 10.03 12.76 25.87
N ARG A 328 9.51 12.33 24.71
CA ARG A 328 8.51 11.25 24.63
C ARG A 328 9.03 9.94 25.25
N ILE A 329 10.28 9.57 24.97
CA ILE A 329 10.94 8.37 25.50
C ILE A 329 11.10 8.44 27.02
N LYS A 330 11.45 9.61 27.56
CA LYS A 330 11.72 9.79 29.00
C LYS A 330 10.48 10.02 29.85
N THR A 331 9.40 10.55 29.27
CA THR A 331 8.22 11.01 30.05
C THR A 331 6.95 10.26 29.70
N VAL A 332 6.68 9.99 28.43
CA VAL A 332 5.40 9.42 27.98
C VAL A 332 5.43 7.89 28.01
N LEU A 333 6.40 7.27 27.32
CA LEU A 333 6.48 5.81 27.24
C LEU A 333 6.64 5.09 28.60
N PRO A 334 7.41 5.60 29.58
CA PRO A 334 7.55 4.93 30.87
C PRO A 334 6.23 4.85 31.63
N SER A 335 5.39 5.89 31.53
CA SER A 335 4.07 5.91 32.17
C SER A 335 3.09 4.89 31.58
N LYS A 336 3.22 4.59 30.28
CA LYS A 336 2.33 3.66 29.56
C LYS A 336 2.81 2.22 29.65
N LEU A 337 4.11 2.03 29.43
CA LEU A 337 4.70 0.70 29.26
C LEU A 337 5.51 0.25 30.47
N GLY A 338 5.90 1.13 31.40
CA GLY A 338 6.83 0.83 32.50
C GLY A 338 8.24 0.44 32.02
N GLY A 339 9.11 0.01 32.94
CA GLY A 339 10.46 -0.48 32.62
C GLY A 339 11.55 0.59 32.78
N ASN A 340 12.80 0.24 32.42
CA ASN A 340 13.92 1.16 32.53
C ASN A 340 14.11 1.93 31.21
N TRP A 341 13.83 3.23 31.24
CA TRP A 341 13.99 4.16 30.10
C TRP A 341 15.15 5.15 30.30
N ASP A 342 16.04 4.84 31.25
CA ASP A 342 17.19 5.65 31.60
C ASP A 342 18.31 5.46 30.57
N THR A 343 18.67 6.53 29.84
CA THR A 343 19.73 6.51 28.84
C THR A 343 21.13 6.44 29.45
N THR A 344 21.26 6.54 30.77
CA THR A 344 22.55 6.45 31.50
C THR A 344 22.86 5.04 32.00
N LYS A 345 21.86 4.15 32.06
CA LYS A 345 22.00 2.79 32.56
C LYS A 345 22.10 1.79 31.42
N PRO A 346 22.97 0.76 31.51
CA PRO A 346 23.09 -0.25 30.46
C PRO A 346 21.73 -0.88 30.07
N GLY A 347 21.51 -1.03 28.77
CA GLY A 347 20.29 -1.61 28.18
C GLY A 347 19.89 -0.94 26.86
N ALA A 348 18.84 -1.45 26.23
CA ALA A 348 18.43 -1.05 24.88
C ALA A 348 18.21 0.47 24.68
N ILE A 349 17.73 1.18 25.71
CA ILE A 349 17.54 2.63 25.65
C ILE A 349 18.86 3.40 25.72
N HIS A 350 19.83 2.91 26.49
CA HIS A 350 21.19 3.44 26.48
C HIS A 350 21.89 3.17 25.15
N ASP A 351 21.78 1.95 24.63
CA ASP A 351 22.39 1.54 23.37
C ASP A 351 21.81 2.34 22.20
N TRP A 352 20.49 2.54 22.16
CA TRP A 352 19.85 3.45 21.19
C TRP A 352 20.42 4.88 21.29
N ASN A 353 20.50 5.45 22.48
CA ASN A 353 20.99 6.82 22.64
C ASN A 353 22.47 6.95 22.20
N LYS A 354 23.30 5.99 22.58
CA LYS A 354 24.75 5.99 22.34
C LYS A 354 25.09 5.66 20.89
N ASP A 355 24.55 4.56 20.36
CA ASP A 355 24.99 3.96 19.09
C ASP A 355 24.08 4.36 17.91
N ILE A 356 22.95 5.04 18.16
CA ILE A 356 22.09 5.59 17.10
C ILE A 356 22.02 7.11 17.21
N ALA A 357 21.39 7.64 18.26
CA ALA A 357 21.06 9.07 18.35
C ALA A 357 22.31 9.96 18.35
N SER A 358 23.30 9.64 19.20
CA SER A 358 24.56 10.39 19.30
C SER A 358 25.40 10.30 18.01
N ILE A 359 25.47 9.12 17.39
CA ILE A 359 26.21 8.96 16.13
C ILE A 359 25.53 9.73 15.01
N ARG A 360 24.20 9.64 14.86
CA ARG A 360 23.45 10.42 13.87
C ARG A 360 23.64 11.91 14.07
N HIS A 361 23.62 12.41 15.31
CA HIS A 361 23.89 13.82 15.59
C HIS A 361 25.26 14.25 15.05
N ARG A 362 26.31 13.46 15.28
CA ARG A 362 27.65 13.72 14.75
C ARG A 362 27.73 13.62 13.22
N VAL A 363 27.03 12.65 12.61
CA VAL A 363 26.99 12.50 11.15
C VAL A 363 26.36 13.72 10.50
N VAL A 364 25.17 14.12 10.99
CA VAL A 364 24.38 15.19 10.39
C VAL A 364 24.97 16.58 10.67
N HIS A 365 25.43 16.84 11.90
CA HIS A 365 25.85 18.19 12.28
C HIS A 365 27.37 18.41 12.19
N ALA A 366 28.18 17.35 12.28
CA ALA A 366 29.65 17.47 12.24
C ALA A 366 30.27 16.79 11.00
N GLY A 367 29.46 16.29 10.05
CA GLY A 367 29.94 15.60 8.85
C GLY A 367 30.70 14.30 9.15
N TYR A 368 30.55 13.75 10.36
CA TYR A 368 31.29 12.58 10.82
C TYR A 368 31.09 11.38 9.87
N ARG A 369 32.14 10.59 9.66
CA ARG A 369 32.08 9.33 8.91
C ARG A 369 32.21 8.16 9.88
N PRO A 370 31.12 7.45 10.19
CA PRO A 370 31.17 6.29 11.06
C PRO A 370 32.01 5.17 10.45
N SER A 371 32.66 4.36 11.29
CA SER A 371 33.26 3.10 10.86
C SER A 371 32.17 2.07 10.51
N MET A 372 32.55 1.00 9.79
CA MET A 372 31.65 -0.14 9.54
C MET A 372 31.14 -0.75 10.85
N GLU A 373 32.00 -0.85 11.86
CA GLU A 373 31.65 -1.36 13.19
C GLU A 373 30.60 -0.47 13.88
N GLN A 374 30.75 0.86 13.81
CA GLN A 374 29.77 1.78 14.39
C GLN A 374 28.42 1.70 13.67
N ALA A 375 28.42 1.61 12.34
CA ALA A 375 27.20 1.44 11.58
C ALA A 375 26.50 0.10 11.87
N GLN A 376 27.26 -0.99 12.02
CA GLN A 376 26.73 -2.28 12.45
C GLN A 376 26.14 -2.19 13.87
N LYS A 377 26.83 -1.52 14.80
CA LYS A 377 26.31 -1.27 16.16
C LYS A 377 24.99 -0.50 16.16
N SER A 378 24.78 0.42 15.23
CA SER A 378 23.48 1.09 15.07
C SER A 378 22.36 0.13 14.69
N ILE A 379 22.64 -0.86 13.83
CA ILE A 379 21.69 -1.92 13.47
C ILE A 379 21.38 -2.79 14.70
N ASP A 380 22.43 -3.23 15.40
CA ASP A 380 22.30 -4.09 16.58
C ASP A 380 21.52 -3.39 17.71
N ALA A 381 21.79 -2.10 17.94
CA ALA A 381 21.07 -1.27 18.90
C ALA A 381 19.59 -1.11 18.53
N LEU A 382 19.26 -0.98 17.23
CA LEU A 382 17.86 -0.93 16.80
C LEU A 382 17.15 -2.27 17.01
N ASN A 383 17.81 -3.40 16.77
CA ASN A 383 17.26 -4.72 17.06
C ASN A 383 17.04 -4.94 18.57
N ALA A 384 17.97 -4.48 19.41
CA ALA A 384 17.83 -4.48 20.86
C ALA A 384 16.63 -3.62 21.30
N LEU A 385 16.46 -2.44 20.68
CA LEU A 385 15.31 -1.56 20.92
C LEU A 385 13.98 -2.23 20.52
N VAL A 386 13.89 -2.82 19.34
CA VAL A 386 12.68 -3.58 18.89
C VAL A 386 12.34 -4.68 19.90
N THR A 387 13.34 -5.43 20.34
CA THR A 387 13.17 -6.50 21.33
C THR A 387 12.66 -5.94 22.66
N PHE A 388 13.29 -4.89 23.17
CA PHE A 388 12.88 -4.22 24.40
C PHE A 388 11.44 -3.72 24.33
N LEU A 389 11.07 -3.02 23.25
CA LEU A 389 9.71 -2.51 23.05
C LEU A 389 8.69 -3.64 22.97
N GLY A 390 9.00 -4.72 22.25
CA GLY A 390 8.17 -5.92 22.19
C GLY A 390 7.96 -6.57 23.57
N ASP A 391 9.03 -6.67 24.36
CA ASP A 391 8.97 -7.23 25.70
C ASP A 391 8.17 -6.33 26.66
N ARG A 392 8.25 -5.01 26.50
CA ARG A 392 7.44 -4.06 27.27
C ARG A 392 5.96 -4.16 26.92
N VAL A 393 5.60 -4.19 25.63
CA VAL A 393 4.19 -4.29 25.20
C VAL A 393 3.58 -5.63 25.64
N THR A 394 4.38 -6.71 25.67
CA THR A 394 3.91 -8.04 26.09
C THR A 394 3.98 -8.29 27.59
N HIS A 395 4.46 -7.32 28.38
CA HIS A 395 4.55 -7.45 29.82
C HIS A 395 3.17 -7.44 30.49
N SER A 396 2.73 -8.60 30.99
CA SER A 396 1.53 -8.83 31.82
C SER A 396 0.36 -7.85 31.60
N GLY A 397 0.26 -6.79 32.42
CA GLY A 397 -0.82 -5.79 32.36
C GLY A 397 -0.90 -5.04 31.03
N ASN A 398 0.24 -4.81 30.37
CA ASN A 398 0.30 -4.13 29.08
C ASN A 398 -0.31 -5.00 27.98
N LEU A 399 -0.06 -6.31 27.97
CA LEU A 399 -0.58 -7.19 26.93
C LEU A 399 -2.11 -7.21 26.92
N ARG A 400 -2.73 -7.18 28.10
CA ARG A 400 -4.19 -7.10 28.23
C ARG A 400 -4.75 -5.78 27.71
N LYS A 401 -4.00 -4.68 27.88
CA LYS A 401 -4.42 -3.33 27.46
C LYS A 401 -4.14 -3.06 25.98
N TYR A 402 -3.03 -3.58 25.47
CA TYR A 402 -2.45 -3.27 24.16
C TYR A 402 -2.29 -4.53 23.29
N SER A 403 -3.31 -5.40 23.28
CA SER A 403 -3.25 -6.68 22.57
C SER A 403 -3.10 -6.52 21.06
N ARG A 404 -3.74 -5.51 20.46
CA ARG A 404 -3.66 -5.26 19.00
C ARG A 404 -2.28 -4.76 18.64
N THR A 405 -1.73 -3.84 19.43
CA THR A 405 -0.36 -3.33 19.32
C THR A 405 0.64 -4.49 19.38
N ALA A 406 0.46 -5.42 20.32
CA ALA A 406 1.33 -6.58 20.46
C ALA A 406 1.26 -7.51 19.23
N LEU A 407 0.06 -7.77 18.71
CA LEU A 407 -0.16 -8.60 17.52
C LEU A 407 0.39 -7.92 16.25
N THR A 408 0.11 -6.65 16.03
CA THR A 408 0.59 -5.89 14.87
C THR A 408 2.12 -5.78 14.88
N MET A 409 2.74 -5.54 16.04
CA MET A 409 4.19 -5.37 16.13
C MET A 409 4.97 -6.69 16.08
N LEU A 410 4.48 -7.75 16.72
CA LEU A 410 5.25 -9.00 16.92
C LEU A 410 4.71 -10.17 16.09
N GLY A 411 3.47 -10.08 15.62
CA GLY A 411 2.72 -11.20 15.07
C GLY A 411 2.43 -12.29 16.10
N SER A 412 1.61 -13.26 15.72
CA SER A 412 1.34 -14.44 16.56
C SER A 412 2.63 -15.19 16.92
N GLU A 413 3.59 -15.23 15.99
CA GLU A 413 4.85 -15.97 16.18
C GLU A 413 5.79 -15.28 17.17
N GLY A 414 5.89 -13.95 17.12
CA GLY A 414 6.67 -13.20 18.11
C GLY A 414 6.10 -13.30 19.53
N LEU A 415 4.78 -13.47 19.65
CA LEU A 415 4.11 -13.73 20.93
C LEU A 415 4.31 -15.18 21.41
N ARG A 416 4.30 -16.18 20.53
CA ARG A 416 4.57 -17.58 20.88
C ARG A 416 5.99 -17.76 21.40
N ARG A 417 6.98 -17.19 20.70
CA ARG A 417 8.39 -17.21 21.12
C ARG A 417 8.63 -16.59 22.50
N ARG A 418 7.74 -15.70 22.95
CA ARG A 418 7.77 -15.05 24.27
C ARG A 418 6.93 -15.75 25.32
N ASP A 419 6.24 -16.84 24.98
CA ASP A 419 5.21 -17.47 25.82
C ASP A 419 4.14 -16.46 26.28
N ARG A 420 3.67 -15.65 25.32
CA ARG A 420 2.67 -14.58 25.52
C ARG A 420 1.50 -14.66 24.54
N TYR A 421 1.41 -15.72 23.73
CA TYR A 421 0.26 -15.96 22.86
C TYR A 421 -0.91 -16.60 23.65
N THR A 422 -1.47 -15.82 24.55
CA THR A 422 -2.49 -16.27 25.51
C THR A 422 -3.82 -16.59 24.83
N ARG A 423 -4.76 -17.18 25.59
CA ARG A 423 -6.14 -17.41 25.09
C ARG A 423 -6.84 -16.11 24.71
N ALA A 424 -6.73 -15.06 25.53
CA ALA A 424 -7.37 -13.77 25.26
C ALA A 424 -6.87 -13.13 23.94
N VAL A 425 -5.56 -13.20 23.68
CA VAL A 425 -4.97 -12.71 22.42
C VAL A 425 -5.52 -13.48 21.22
N ARG A 426 -5.65 -14.80 21.34
CA ARG A 426 -6.24 -15.65 20.28
C ARG A 426 -7.71 -15.35 20.02
N GLU A 427 -8.46 -15.00 21.07
CA GLU A 427 -9.86 -14.63 20.95
C GLU A 427 -10.00 -13.31 20.18
N ILE A 428 -9.17 -12.30 20.50
CA ILE A 428 -9.15 -11.01 19.78
C ILE A 428 -8.76 -11.20 18.31
N GLU A 429 -7.74 -12.01 18.00
CA GLU A 429 -7.31 -12.26 16.61
C GLU A 429 -8.37 -13.00 15.77
N ARG A 430 -9.28 -13.76 16.41
CA ARG A 430 -10.32 -14.56 15.72
C ARG A 430 -11.69 -13.89 15.71
N ASP A 431 -11.86 -12.79 16.44
CA ASP A 431 -13.14 -12.11 16.54
C ASP A 431 -13.47 -11.40 15.23
N ARG A 432 -14.54 -11.84 14.57
CA ARG A 432 -15.01 -11.25 13.31
C ARG A 432 -15.65 -9.88 13.49
N ASN A 433 -15.98 -9.48 14.73
CA ASN A 433 -16.56 -8.18 15.03
C ASN A 433 -15.51 -7.08 15.23
N GLU A 434 -14.24 -7.47 15.37
CA GLU A 434 -13.12 -6.53 15.43
C GLU A 434 -13.02 -5.72 14.13
N VAL A 435 -12.57 -4.48 14.26
CA VAL A 435 -12.27 -3.64 13.10
C VAL A 435 -11.06 -4.19 12.36
N GLN A 436 -10.92 -3.89 11.07
CA GLN A 436 -9.68 -4.17 10.35
C GLN A 436 -8.56 -3.27 10.92
N TRP A 437 -7.74 -3.82 11.83
CA TRP A 437 -6.86 -3.00 12.67
C TRP A 437 -5.87 -2.17 11.85
N ASP A 438 -5.18 -2.77 10.88
CA ASP A 438 -4.17 -2.06 10.08
C ASP A 438 -4.78 -0.91 9.28
N GLU A 439 -5.94 -1.14 8.67
CA GLU A 439 -6.63 -0.11 7.87
C GLU A 439 -7.18 1.01 8.76
N THR A 440 -7.85 0.64 9.86
CA THR A 440 -8.47 1.58 10.79
C THR A 440 -7.42 2.42 11.51
N PHE A 441 -6.35 1.79 11.99
CA PHE A 441 -5.23 2.49 12.62
C PHE A 441 -4.46 3.34 11.61
N SER A 442 -4.29 2.92 10.36
CA SER A 442 -3.67 3.76 9.32
C SER A 442 -4.46 5.04 9.09
N ARG A 443 -5.79 4.96 8.96
CA ARG A 443 -6.63 6.17 8.87
C ARG A 443 -6.51 7.06 10.11
N TRP A 444 -6.51 6.47 11.31
CA TRP A 444 -6.31 7.19 12.57
C TRP A 444 -4.96 7.92 12.57
N TYR A 445 -3.89 7.22 12.20
CA TYR A 445 -2.53 7.74 12.23
C TYR A 445 -2.32 8.85 11.19
N ASP A 446 -2.80 8.67 9.97
CA ASP A 446 -2.73 9.71 8.94
C ASP A 446 -3.51 10.97 9.37
N THR A 447 -4.70 10.80 9.97
CA THR A 447 -5.48 11.93 10.54
C THR A 447 -4.71 12.61 11.68
N GLN A 448 -4.10 11.84 12.57
CA GLN A 448 -3.32 12.38 13.70
C GLN A 448 -2.12 13.20 13.22
N ILE A 449 -1.41 12.74 12.18
CA ILE A 449 -0.31 13.49 11.57
C ILE A 449 -0.81 14.82 10.99
N LEU A 450 -1.96 14.82 10.30
CA LEU A 450 -2.57 16.04 9.78
C LEU A 450 -2.97 17.00 10.92
N CYS A 451 -3.53 16.50 12.02
CA CYS A 451 -3.83 17.33 13.20
C CYS A 451 -2.57 17.94 13.84
N ILE A 452 -1.46 17.20 13.91
CA ILE A 452 -0.17 17.72 14.38
C ILE A 452 0.35 18.82 13.43
N GLN A 453 0.14 18.68 12.13
CA GLN A 453 0.51 19.70 11.14
C GLN A 453 -0.35 20.96 11.27
N ASP A 454 -1.66 20.80 11.49
CA ASP A 454 -2.61 21.90 11.69
C ASP A 454 -2.23 22.83 12.87
N GLN A 455 -1.56 22.29 13.90
CA GLN A 455 -1.06 23.10 15.01
C GLN A 455 0.01 24.13 14.59
N ARG A 456 0.66 23.92 13.45
CA ARG A 456 1.67 24.82 12.88
C ARG A 456 1.11 25.65 11.74
N ASP A 457 0.34 25.00 10.86
CA ASP A 457 -0.24 25.58 9.67
C ASP A 457 -1.60 24.93 9.41
N ALA A 458 -2.68 25.65 9.76
CA ALA A 458 -4.02 25.10 9.72
C ALA A 458 -4.47 24.88 8.26
N ARG A 459 -4.94 23.68 7.94
CA ARG A 459 -5.58 23.40 6.65
C ARG A 459 -6.80 24.32 6.42
N HIS A 460 -6.96 24.79 5.19
CA HIS A 460 -8.06 25.66 4.76
C HIS A 460 -8.94 24.94 3.74
N PRO A 461 -9.97 24.20 4.19
CA PRO A 461 -10.86 23.47 3.29
C PRO A 461 -11.70 24.42 2.42
N ASP A 462 -11.98 23.98 1.19
CA ASP A 462 -12.76 24.74 0.21
C ASP A 462 -14.03 23.99 -0.19
N ILE A 463 -15.17 24.66 -0.03
CA ILE A 463 -16.47 24.11 -0.43
C ILE A 463 -16.58 23.98 -1.96
N SER A 464 -15.87 24.81 -2.72
CA SER A 464 -15.94 24.84 -4.19
C SER A 464 -15.35 23.58 -4.84
N THR A 465 -14.42 22.92 -4.16
CA THR A 465 -13.76 21.69 -4.59
C THR A 465 -14.29 20.45 -3.85
N SER A 466 -15.35 20.61 -3.04
CA SER A 466 -15.85 19.55 -2.19
C SER A 466 -16.72 18.54 -2.94
N THR A 467 -16.60 17.28 -2.56
CA THR A 467 -17.52 16.21 -2.98
C THR A 467 -18.69 16.13 -2.00
N TYR A 468 -19.91 16.01 -2.51
CA TYR A 468 -21.12 15.95 -1.70
C TYR A 468 -21.53 14.51 -1.38
N TYR A 469 -21.94 14.28 -0.15
CA TYR A 469 -22.42 13.00 0.37
C TYR A 469 -23.75 13.17 1.10
N ILE A 470 -24.58 12.14 1.03
CA ILE A 470 -25.75 11.96 1.90
C ILE A 470 -25.40 10.85 2.89
N ILE A 471 -25.53 11.16 4.18
CA ILE A 471 -25.27 10.22 5.26
C ILE A 471 -26.59 9.82 5.89
N PHE A 472 -26.92 8.53 5.83
CA PHE A 472 -28.08 7.96 6.50
C PHE A 472 -27.65 7.36 7.83
N ILE A 473 -28.18 7.89 8.94
CA ILE A 473 -28.01 7.30 10.29
C ILE A 473 -29.06 6.20 10.49
N SER A 474 -30.24 6.40 9.92
CA SER A 474 -31.32 5.44 9.85
C SER A 474 -32.07 5.63 8.54
N GLN A 475 -33.09 4.79 8.29
CA GLN A 475 -33.94 4.91 7.11
C GLN A 475 -34.59 6.31 6.97
N ASP A 476 -34.98 6.90 8.10
CA ASP A 476 -35.68 8.18 8.14
C ASP A 476 -34.75 9.36 8.42
N GLN A 477 -33.62 9.13 9.09
CA GLN A 477 -32.70 10.18 9.49
C GLN A 477 -31.47 10.24 8.59
N HIS A 478 -31.30 11.37 7.91
CA HIS A 478 -30.15 11.64 7.06
C HIS A 478 -29.67 13.10 7.21
N TYR A 479 -28.45 13.37 6.76
CA TYR A 479 -27.90 14.71 6.61
C TYR A 479 -26.94 14.77 5.42
N TRP A 480 -26.75 15.98 4.90
CA TRP A 480 -25.83 16.24 3.80
C TRP A 480 -24.46 16.68 4.33
N VAL A 481 -23.41 16.24 3.65
CA VAL A 481 -22.01 16.53 3.97
C VAL A 481 -21.29 16.99 2.71
N ALA A 482 -20.56 18.10 2.81
CA ALA A 482 -19.52 18.45 1.85
C ALA A 482 -18.18 17.95 2.42
N SER A 483 -17.41 17.23 1.62
CA SER A 483 -16.10 16.69 2.01
C SER A 483 -15.02 17.21 1.06
N ASP A 484 -14.03 17.89 1.62
CA ASP A 484 -12.80 18.26 0.93
C ASP A 484 -11.78 17.15 1.17
N TRP A 485 -11.61 16.27 0.18
CA TRP A 485 -10.70 15.12 0.27
C TRP A 485 -9.22 15.52 0.27
N GLY A 486 -8.88 16.66 -0.34
CA GLY A 486 -7.51 17.19 -0.34
C GLY A 486 -7.10 17.61 1.06
N ASN A 487 -8.02 18.26 1.79
CA ASN A 487 -7.79 18.68 3.17
C ASN A 487 -8.25 17.65 4.22
N ARG A 488 -8.92 16.54 3.85
CA ARG A 488 -9.49 15.54 4.77
C ARG A 488 -10.42 16.16 5.83
N LYS A 489 -11.15 17.19 5.44
CA LYS A 489 -12.18 17.83 6.29
C LYS A 489 -13.56 17.63 5.68
N ALA A 490 -14.57 17.63 6.52
CA ALA A 490 -15.95 17.57 6.12
C ALA A 490 -16.79 18.55 6.95
N VAL A 491 -17.91 18.98 6.39
CA VAL A 491 -18.85 19.88 7.04
C VAL A 491 -20.29 19.52 6.65
N LYS A 492 -21.22 19.64 7.59
CA LYS A 492 -22.65 19.47 7.27
C LYS A 492 -23.10 20.64 6.41
N VAL A 493 -23.95 20.39 5.43
CA VAL A 493 -24.46 21.42 4.50
C VAL A 493 -25.97 21.33 4.33
N ALA A 494 -26.60 22.44 3.95
CA ALA A 494 -27.91 22.43 3.33
C ALA A 494 -27.71 22.65 1.83
N VAL A 495 -28.18 21.70 1.01
CA VAL A 495 -27.96 21.73 -0.44
C VAL A 495 -29.19 22.25 -1.17
N THR A 496 -28.94 22.96 -2.26
CA THR A 496 -29.93 23.24 -3.30
C THR A 496 -29.64 22.30 -4.46
N LEU A 497 -30.63 21.48 -4.84
CA LEU A 497 -30.50 20.55 -5.96
C LEU A 497 -30.75 21.25 -7.31
N ALA A 498 -30.09 20.78 -8.36
CA ALA A 498 -30.34 21.24 -9.72
C ALA A 498 -31.81 21.00 -10.11
N GLN A 499 -32.40 21.93 -10.85
CA GLN A 499 -33.78 21.78 -11.32
C GLN A 499 -33.91 20.55 -12.22
N GLY A 500 -34.81 19.64 -11.86
CA GLY A 500 -35.03 18.39 -12.60
C GLY A 500 -34.09 17.24 -12.22
N ALA A 501 -33.13 17.46 -11.33
CA ALA A 501 -32.40 16.35 -10.71
C ALA A 501 -33.36 15.49 -9.88
N LEU A 502 -33.16 14.18 -9.93
CA LEU A 502 -33.83 13.26 -9.01
C LEU A 502 -33.36 13.55 -7.59
N ASP A 503 -34.28 13.53 -6.62
CA ASP A 503 -33.94 13.66 -5.21
C ASP A 503 -33.18 12.39 -4.79
N PRO A 504 -31.85 12.46 -4.55
CA PRO A 504 -31.07 11.26 -4.29
C PRO A 504 -31.47 10.61 -2.96
N VAL A 505 -32.12 11.36 -2.05
CA VAL A 505 -32.67 10.80 -0.80
C VAL A 505 -33.83 9.86 -1.11
N GLN A 506 -34.77 10.28 -1.97
CA GLN A 506 -35.90 9.43 -2.36
C GLN A 506 -35.44 8.21 -3.14
N GLU A 507 -34.46 8.40 -4.03
CA GLU A 507 -33.87 7.36 -4.84
C GLU A 507 -33.21 6.29 -3.96
N LEU A 508 -32.31 6.70 -3.06
CA LEU A 508 -31.64 5.81 -2.12
C LEU A 508 -32.63 5.15 -1.15
N ARG A 509 -33.69 5.85 -0.71
CA ARG A 509 -34.75 5.22 0.10
C ARG A 509 -35.48 4.14 -0.68
N SER A 510 -35.86 4.41 -1.93
CA SER A 510 -36.54 3.42 -2.77
C SER A 510 -35.66 2.20 -3.08
N GLY A 511 -34.36 2.42 -3.30
CA GLY A 511 -33.39 1.35 -3.51
C GLY A 511 -33.07 0.57 -2.24
N ALA A 512 -32.79 1.24 -1.12
CA ALA A 512 -32.48 0.61 0.16
C ALA A 512 -33.67 -0.18 0.73
N LEU A 513 -34.90 0.24 0.43
CA LEU A 513 -36.14 -0.50 0.74
C LEU A 513 -36.32 -1.75 -0.14
N SER A 514 -35.71 -1.79 -1.33
CA SER A 514 -35.76 -2.96 -2.21
C SER A 514 -34.75 -4.04 -1.86
N MET A 515 -33.67 -3.68 -1.15
CA MET A 515 -32.73 -4.65 -0.59
C MET A 515 -33.42 -5.33 0.60
N GLN A 516 -33.72 -6.63 0.47
CA GLN A 516 -34.54 -7.47 1.36
C GLN A 516 -34.70 -6.97 2.80
N GLU A 517 -35.95 -6.92 3.27
CA GLU A 517 -36.36 -6.64 4.66
C GLU A 517 -35.47 -7.42 5.65
N GLY A 518 -34.46 -6.73 6.22
CA GLY A 518 -33.57 -7.29 7.25
C GLY A 518 -32.06 -7.11 7.06
N ALA A 519 -31.56 -6.62 5.92
CA ALA A 519 -30.11 -6.66 5.63
C ALA A 519 -29.36 -5.31 5.64
N THR A 520 -30.06 -4.17 5.58
CA THR A 520 -29.38 -2.87 5.48
C THR A 520 -28.81 -2.43 6.83
N VAL A 521 -27.49 -2.48 6.95
CA VAL A 521 -26.75 -2.04 8.15
C VAL A 521 -26.44 -0.56 8.00
N PHE A 522 -27.19 0.28 8.72
CA PHE A 522 -26.86 1.69 8.90
C PHE A 522 -25.67 1.84 9.87
N PRO A 523 -24.87 2.91 9.75
CA PRO A 523 -25.05 4.05 8.83
C PRO A 523 -24.50 3.83 7.40
N ILE A 524 -25.02 4.60 6.44
CA ILE A 524 -24.64 4.55 5.01
C ILE A 524 -24.12 5.91 4.57
N SER A 525 -23.05 5.93 3.77
CA SER A 525 -22.57 7.13 3.06
C SER A 525 -22.76 6.94 1.57
N ALA A 526 -23.52 7.82 0.93
CA ALA A 526 -23.73 7.81 -0.51
C ALA A 526 -23.16 9.08 -1.14
N GLN A 527 -22.24 8.91 -2.09
CA GLN A 527 -21.73 10.03 -2.89
C GLN A 527 -22.79 10.50 -3.87
N VAL A 528 -22.89 11.81 -4.06
CA VAL A 528 -23.81 12.43 -5.01
C VAL A 528 -23.07 12.81 -6.28
N GLU A 529 -23.69 12.58 -7.44
CA GLU A 529 -23.08 12.89 -8.75
C GLU A 529 -22.82 14.40 -8.90
N ASP A 530 -21.67 14.75 -9.50
CA ASP A 530 -21.29 16.13 -9.76
C ASP A 530 -22.38 16.91 -10.51
N GLY A 531 -22.60 18.16 -10.13
CA GLY A 531 -23.62 19.01 -10.74
C GLY A 531 -25.05 18.77 -10.22
N THR A 532 -25.29 17.72 -9.43
CA THR A 532 -26.59 17.53 -8.75
C THR A 532 -26.86 18.61 -7.71
N VAL A 533 -25.81 19.06 -7.01
CA VAL A 533 -25.86 20.17 -6.05
C VAL A 533 -25.41 21.44 -6.75
N VAL A 534 -26.30 22.44 -6.85
CA VAL A 534 -25.98 23.74 -7.49
C VAL A 534 -25.50 24.79 -6.51
N ASP A 535 -25.88 24.66 -5.24
CA ASP A 535 -25.47 25.54 -4.16
C ASP A 535 -25.50 24.77 -2.83
N ALA A 536 -24.63 25.15 -1.90
CA ALA A 536 -24.52 24.52 -0.60
C ALA A 536 -24.21 25.56 0.49
N GLU A 537 -25.07 25.62 1.49
CA GLU A 537 -24.89 26.49 2.66
C GLU A 537 -24.28 25.67 3.82
N LEU A 538 -23.16 26.14 4.37
CA LEU A 538 -22.51 25.49 5.52
C LEU A 538 -23.41 25.48 6.76
N LYS A 539 -23.53 24.31 7.40
CA LYS A 539 -24.27 24.10 8.66
C LYS A 539 -23.32 23.63 9.76
N GLY A 540 -22.32 24.45 10.08
CA GLY A 540 -21.36 24.21 11.16
C GLY A 540 -19.92 24.53 10.77
N GLU A 541 -19.00 24.06 11.60
CA GLU A 541 -17.56 24.15 11.35
C GLU A 541 -17.05 22.93 10.59
N TRP A 542 -15.95 23.11 9.86
CA TRP A 542 -15.22 22.00 9.26
C TRP A 542 -14.59 21.12 10.35
N GLN A 543 -14.82 19.81 10.23
CA GLN A 543 -14.33 18.77 11.14
C GLN A 543 -13.51 17.75 10.35
N GLU A 544 -12.73 16.89 11.02
CA GLU A 544 -12.12 15.75 10.32
C GLU A 544 -13.20 14.87 9.69
N THR A 545 -12.95 14.37 8.47
CA THR A 545 -13.94 13.63 7.67
C THR A 545 -14.60 12.48 8.42
N TYR A 546 -13.86 11.77 9.29
CA TYR A 546 -14.36 10.61 10.02
C TYR A 546 -15.49 10.92 11.01
N HIS A 547 -15.61 12.16 11.50
CA HIS A 547 -16.72 12.56 12.40
C HIS A 547 -18.07 12.56 11.69
N LEU A 548 -18.06 12.81 10.37
CA LEU A 548 -19.29 12.99 9.60
C LEU A 548 -19.54 11.85 8.61
N MET A 549 -18.52 11.06 8.27
CA MET A 549 -18.59 9.99 7.27
C MET A 549 -18.31 8.61 7.86
N PRO A 550 -19.34 7.78 8.08
CA PRO A 550 -19.18 6.55 8.83
C PRO A 550 -18.26 5.48 8.25
N LEU A 551 -18.11 5.43 6.93
CA LEU A 551 -17.16 4.52 6.29
C LEU A 551 -15.69 4.95 6.48
N GLN A 552 -15.45 6.13 7.03
CA GLN A 552 -14.11 6.67 7.31
C GLN A 552 -13.71 6.53 8.79
N GLY A 553 -14.44 5.72 9.57
CA GLY A 553 -14.16 5.49 10.99
C GLY A 553 -12.70 5.13 11.26
N VAL A 554 -12.19 5.68 12.36
CA VAL A 554 -10.78 5.61 12.77
C VAL A 554 -10.60 5.03 14.17
N MET A 555 -11.66 4.90 14.96
CA MET A 555 -11.60 4.47 16.35
C MET A 555 -11.87 2.97 16.46
N ARG A 556 -11.03 2.28 17.24
CA ARG A 556 -11.17 0.82 17.43
C ARG A 556 -12.49 0.40 18.07
N ASP A 557 -13.05 1.26 18.92
CA ASP A 557 -14.27 1.01 19.70
C ASP A 557 -15.52 1.56 19.01
N LYS A 558 -15.37 2.07 17.77
CA LYS A 558 -16.44 2.66 16.97
C LYS A 558 -17.10 3.87 17.65
N SER A 559 -16.40 4.52 18.59
CA SER A 559 -16.88 5.73 19.28
C SER A 559 -17.03 6.94 18.37
N ASP A 560 -16.49 6.88 17.15
CA ASP A 560 -16.70 7.84 16.06
C ASP A 560 -18.19 8.16 15.81
N PHE A 561 -19.08 7.21 16.10
CA PHE A 561 -20.50 7.26 15.69
C PHE A 561 -21.49 7.39 16.85
N VAL A 562 -21.02 7.55 18.08
CA VAL A 562 -21.88 7.53 19.29
C VAL A 562 -22.23 8.95 19.77
N ARG A 563 -21.92 10.01 18.99
CA ARG A 563 -22.10 11.41 19.42
C ARG A 563 -23.37 12.08 18.89
#